data_AF-A0A540WWI1-F1
#
_entry.id   AF-A0A540WWI1-F1
#
_cell.length_a   1.000
_cell.length_b   1.000
_cell.length_c   1.000
_cell.angle_alpha   90.00
_cell.angle_beta   90.00
_cell.angle_gamma   90.00
#
_symmetry.space_group_name_H-M   'P 1'
#
loop_
_entity.id
_entity.type
_entity.pdbx_description
1 polymer ?
#
loop_
_entity_poly.entity_id
_entity_poly.type
_entity_poly.pdbx_seq_one_letter_code
_entity_poly.pdbx_strand_id
1 'polypeptide(L)' 'MEVGDIQVVRRGAATWFDFGDWKSEVASRRGDDGTLTLVGSSPGEDGYEFVVANKDSKKSLVLRDAQHEYVFMEAE' A
#
# COMPACT_ATOMS: atom_id res chain seq x y z
N MET A 1 9.04 -5.53 -19.49
CA MET A 1 9.28 -6.19 -18.18
C MET A 1 8.11 -5.81 -17.31
N GLU A 2 7.37 -6.80 -16.83
CA GLU A 2 6.30 -6.61 -15.84
C GLU A 2 6.95 -6.62 -14.45
N VAL A 3 6.55 -5.69 -13.58
CA VAL A 3 7.14 -5.48 -12.25
C VAL A 3 6.37 -6.20 -11.13
N GLY A 4 5.43 -7.08 -11.49
CA GLY A 4 4.56 -7.82 -10.58
C GLY A 4 3.35 -7.02 -10.09
N ASP A 5 2.47 -7.68 -9.34
CA ASP A 5 1.30 -7.10 -8.69
C ASP A 5 1.48 -6.95 -7.17
N ILE A 6 0.73 -6.01 -6.60
CA ILE A 6 0.61 -5.84 -5.15
C ILE A 6 -0.86 -6.10 -4.82
N GLN A 7 -1.13 -7.11 -3.99
CA GLN A 7 -2.47 -7.37 -3.51
C GLN A 7 -2.65 -6.81 -2.10
N VAL A 8 -3.74 -6.07 -1.90
CA VAL A 8 -4.18 -5.63 -0.58
C VAL A 8 -5.27 -6.57 -0.11
N VAL A 9 -4.93 -7.49 0.80
CA VAL A 9 -5.84 -8.55 1.22
C VAL A 9 -6.21 -8.41 2.69
N ARG A 10 -7.48 -8.68 3.00
CA ARG A 10 -7.96 -8.73 4.39
C ARG A 10 -8.00 -10.18 4.86
N ARG A 11 -7.26 -10.50 5.93
CA ARG A 11 -7.21 -11.83 6.54
C ARG A 11 -7.64 -11.70 8.00
N GLY A 12 -8.91 -12.04 8.27
CA GLY A 12 -9.52 -11.82 9.58
C GLY A 12 -9.62 -10.33 9.93
N ALA A 13 -9.04 -9.95 11.07
CA ALA A 13 -9.00 -8.55 11.52
C ALA A 13 -7.86 -7.74 10.89
N ALA A 14 -6.86 -8.40 10.30
CA ALA A 14 -5.66 -7.77 9.77
C ALA A 14 -5.76 -7.48 8.27
N THR A 15 -5.09 -6.42 7.84
CA THR A 15 -4.85 -6.11 6.42
C THR A 15 -3.40 -6.46 6.09
N TRP A 16 -3.16 -6.98 4.89
CA TRP A 16 -1.84 -7.42 4.45
C TRP A 16 -1.55 -6.88 3.06
N PHE A 17 -0.29 -6.51 2.84
CA PHE A 17 0.27 -6.48 1.48
C PHE A 17 0.81 -7.87 1.13
N ASP A 18 0.46 -8.33 -0.06
CA ASP A 18 0.94 -9.58 -0.66
C ASP A 18 1.64 -9.22 -1.97
N PHE A 19 2.96 -9.42 -2.00
CA PHE A 19 3.82 -9.19 -3.16
C PHE A 19 4.22 -10.53 -3.81
N GLY A 20 3.42 -11.58 -3.59
CA GLY A 20 3.73 -12.95 -3.99
C GLY A 20 4.49 -13.68 -2.89
N ASP A 21 5.82 -13.80 -3.02
CA ASP A 21 6.64 -14.54 -2.05
C ASP A 21 6.78 -13.81 -0.72
N TRP A 22 6.70 -12.48 -0.73
CA TRP A 22 6.78 -11.64 0.46
C TRP A 22 5.42 -11.08 0.85
N LYS A 23 5.12 -11.10 2.15
CA LYS A 23 3.86 -10.65 2.73
C LYS A 23 4.14 -9.85 3.99
N SER A 24 3.43 -8.75 4.17
CA SER A 24 3.61 -7.87 5.32
C SER A 24 2.25 -7.46 5.88
N GLU A 25 2.04 -7.62 7.18
CA GLU A 25 0.88 -7.04 7.85
C GLU A 25 0.99 -5.52 7.79
N VAL A 26 -0.14 -4.84 7.66
CA VAL A 26 -0.17 -3.38 7.62
C VAL A 26 -1.02 -2.80 8.74
N ALA A 27 -0.49 -1.77 9.39
CA ALA A 27 -1.27 -0.86 10.19
C ALA A 27 -1.94 0.18 9.27
N SER A 28 -3.15 0.60 9.62
CA SER A 28 -3.83 1.69 8.91
C SER A 28 -3.89 2.94 9.76
N ARG A 29 -3.44 4.08 9.22
CA ARG A 29 -3.55 5.40 9.83
C ARG A 29 -4.47 6.27 8.97
N ARG A 30 -5.43 6.95 9.60
CA ARG A 30 -6.24 7.99 8.93
C ARG A 30 -5.72 9.36 9.33
N GLY A 31 -5.41 10.20 8.35
CA GLY A 31 -5.03 11.60 8.57
C GLY A 31 -6.25 12.47 8.85
N ASP A 32 -6.02 13.65 9.43
CA ASP A 32 -7.06 14.65 9.71
C ASP A 32 -7.69 15.22 8.42
N ASP A 33 -6.99 15.10 7.29
CA ASP A 33 -7.45 15.43 5.94
C ASP A 33 -8.35 14.34 5.32
N GLY A 34 -8.59 13.25 6.04
CA GLY A 34 -9.40 12.12 5.60
C GLY A 34 -8.62 11.06 4.79
N THR A 35 -7.33 11.29 4.52
CA THR A 35 -6.47 10.37 3.79
C THR A 35 -6.24 9.09 4.58
N LEU A 36 -6.24 7.94 3.89
CA LEU A 36 -5.93 6.64 4.50
C LEU A 36 -4.52 6.21 4.08
N THR A 37 -3.65 5.98 5.06
CA THR A 37 -2.30 5.44 4.87
C THR A 37 -2.22 4.02 5.41
N LEU A 38 -1.57 3.14 4.66
CA LEU A 38 -1.21 1.79 5.06
C LEU A 38 0.30 1.73 5.28
N VAL A 39 0.72 1.23 6.44
CA VAL A 39 2.13 1.18 6.86
C VAL A 39 2.50 -0.26 7.16
N GLY A 40 3.54 -0.78 6.51
CA GLY A 40 4.06 -2.11 6.83
C GLY A 40 4.49 -2.21 8.30
N SER A 41 4.07 -3.27 9.00
CA SER A 41 4.37 -3.50 10.42
C SER A 41 5.30 -4.69 10.67
N SER A 42 5.92 -5.23 9.61
CA SER A 42 6.85 -6.36 9.73
C SER A 42 8.15 -5.94 10.43
N PRO A 43 8.63 -6.70 11.43
CA PRO A 43 9.86 -6.37 12.15
C PRO A 43 11.09 -6.49 11.25
N GLY A 44 11.95 -5.47 11.23
CA GLY A 44 13.23 -5.47 10.52
C GLY A 44 13.34 -4.51 9.32
N GLU A 45 12.24 -3.86 8.94
CA GLU A 45 12.22 -2.85 7.87
C GLU A 45 11.48 -1.60 8.34
N ASP A 46 11.96 -0.42 7.93
CA ASP A 46 11.17 0.81 7.98
C ASP A 46 10.00 0.61 6.99
N GLY A 47 8.85 0.23 7.51
CA GLY A 47 7.72 -0.22 6.71
C GLY A 47 7.34 0.77 5.62
N TYR A 48 7.11 0.26 4.40
CA TYR A 48 6.64 1.09 3.29
C TYR A 48 5.29 1.75 3.63
N GLU A 49 5.21 3.06 3.43
CA GLU A 49 3.98 3.84 3.60
C GLU A 49 3.30 4.02 2.24
N PHE A 50 2.14 3.40 2.08
CA PHE A 50 1.29 3.59 0.90
C PHE A 50 0.07 4.43 1.27
N VAL A 51 -0.16 5.50 0.51
CA VAL A 51 -1.37 6.30 0.61
C VAL A 51 -2.41 5.75 -0.34
N VAL A 52 -3.60 5.45 0.19
CA VAL A 52 -4.76 5.09 -0.62
C VAL A 52 -5.32 6.36 -1.26
N ALA A 53 -5.35 6.38 -2.58
CA ALA A 53 -5.85 7.48 -3.38
C ALA A 53 -6.92 7.00 -4.38
N ASN A 54 -7.54 7.97 -5.04
CA ASN A 54 -8.34 7.73 -6.22
C ASN A 54 -7.72 8.53 -7.37
N LYS A 55 -7.28 7.84 -8.43
CA LYS A 55 -6.69 8.45 -9.62
C LYS A 55 -7.43 7.94 -10.84
N ASP A 56 -7.84 8.86 -11.71
CA ASP A 56 -8.62 8.56 -12.91
C ASP A 56 -9.86 7.71 -12.63
N SER A 57 -10.56 7.99 -11.51
CA SER A 57 -11.73 7.25 -11.00
C SER A 57 -11.46 5.81 -10.55
N LYS A 58 -10.20 5.35 -10.54
CA LYS A 58 -9.79 4.03 -10.03
C LYS A 58 -9.12 4.15 -8.67
N LYS A 59 -9.23 3.11 -7.83
CA LYS A 59 -8.43 3.07 -6.58
C LYS A 59 -6.95 2.98 -6.95
N SER A 60 -6.11 3.64 -6.18
CA SER A 60 -4.67 3.60 -6.38
C SER A 60 -3.92 3.61 -5.06
N LEU A 61 -2.69 3.10 -5.09
CA LEU A 61 -1.73 3.21 -4.01
C LEU A 61 -0.61 4.14 -4.46
N VAL A 62 -0.24 5.08 -3.60
CA VAL A 62 0.85 6.01 -3.84
C VAL A 62 1.93 5.78 -2.80
N LEU A 63 3.12 5.40 -3.26
CA LEU A 63 4.33 5.31 -2.44
C LEU A 63 5.20 6.54 -2.75
N ARG A 64 5.66 7.22 -1.71
CA ARG A 64 6.53 8.39 -1.83
C ARG A 64 7.79 8.17 -1.03
N ASP A 65 8.94 8.41 -1.66
CA ASP A 65 10.20 8.58 -0.97
C ASP A 65 10.72 10.01 -1.15
N ALA A 66 11.91 10.31 -0.64
CA ALA A 66 12.49 11.66 -0.68
C ALA A 66 12.72 12.20 -2.12
N GLN A 67 12.77 11.32 -3.12
CA GLN A 67 13.11 11.63 -4.51
C GLN A 67 12.00 11.24 -5.51
N HIS A 68 11.17 10.24 -5.22
CA HIS A 68 10.22 9.68 -6.20
C HIS A 68 8.80 9.50 -5.67
N GLU A 69 7.84 9.63 -6.58
CA GLU A 69 6.46 9.20 -6.40
C GLU A 69 6.18 8.02 -7.33
N TYR A 70 5.70 6.91 -6.75
CA TYR A 70 5.27 5.72 -7.47
C TYR A 70 3.76 5.56 -7.31
N VAL A 71 3.06 5.41 -8.43
CA VAL A 71 1.61 5.27 -8.46
C VAL A 71 1.24 3.90 -9.01
N PHE A 72 0.57 3.10 -8.18
CA PHE A 72 0.04 1.79 -8.52
C PHE A 72 -1.46 1.93 -8.76
N MET A 73 -1.90 1.67 -9.99
CA MET A 73 -3.31 1.70 -10.36
C MET A 73 -3.94 0.33 -10.09
N GLU A 74 -5.19 0.32 -9.64
CA GLU A 74 -5.99 -0.90 -9.56
C GLU A 74 -6.03 -1.61 -10.92
N ALA A 75 -5.59 -2.87 -10.93
CA ALA A 75 -5.70 -3.76 -12.08
C ALA A 75 -7.17 -4.16 -12.31
N GLU A 76 -7.52 -4.46 -13.55
CA GLU A 76 -8.88 -4.82 -13.96
C GLU A 76 -9.25 -6.26 -13.57
#